data_AF-A0A480B936-F1
#
_entry.id   AF-A0A480B936-F1
#
_cell.length_a   1.000
_cell.length_b   1.000
_cell.length_c   1.000
_cell.angle_alpha   90.00
_cell.angle_beta   90.00
_cell.angle_gamma   90.00
#
_symmetry.space_group_name_H-M   'P 1'
#
loop_
_entity.id
_entity.type
_entity.pdbx_description
1 polymer ?
#
loop_
_entity_poly.entity_id
_entity_poly.type
_entity_poly.pdbx_seq_one_letter_code
_entity_poly.pdbx_strand_id
1 'polypeptide(L)'
;MKENIALLLAILYLIYRYKTYSKVNKIIEDRIENVHKPFFKRIQDVLQCSKEDAEKVGLALDKYFVPLESEFYKIDDNTYSFIDAGGLKGTFSIDQNYNLLTLEYNDVDLLALH
;
A
#
# COMPACT_ATOMS: atom_id res chain seq x y z
N MET A 1 -18.08 -47.37 -9.26
CA MET A 1 -16.61 -47.21 -9.43
C MET A 1 -16.24 -45.86 -10.06
N LYS A 2 -16.80 -45.45 -11.20
CA LYS A 2 -16.53 -44.11 -11.79
C LYS A 2 -16.91 -42.95 -10.87
N GLU A 3 -18.04 -43.02 -10.16
CA GLU A 3 -18.46 -41.99 -9.19
C GLU A 3 -17.50 -41.87 -8.00
N ASN A 4 -16.95 -42.99 -7.51
CA ASN A 4 -15.94 -42.97 -6.44
C ASN A 4 -14.63 -42.31 -6.89
N ILE A 5 -14.24 -42.49 -8.17
CA ILE A 5 -13.06 -41.83 -8.74
C ILE A 5 -13.33 -40.33 -8.94
N ALA A 6 -14.50 -39.95 -9.46
CA ALA A 6 -14.88 -38.55 -9.62
C ALA A 6 -14.95 -37.81 -8.28
N LEU A 7 -15.53 -38.45 -7.26
CA LEU A 7 -15.59 -37.92 -5.89
C LEU A 7 -14.20 -37.77 -5.29
N LEU A 8 -13.33 -38.76 -5.46
CA LEU A 8 -11.94 -38.70 -5.00
C LEU A 8 -11.18 -37.54 -5.67
N LEU A 9 -11.31 -37.36 -6.99
CA LEU A 9 -10.68 -36.27 -7.72
C LEU A 9 -11.21 -34.90 -7.28
N ALA A 10 -12.51 -34.77 -7.01
CA ALA A 10 -13.11 -33.54 -6.49
C ALA A 10 -12.56 -33.18 -5.10
N ILE A 11 -12.42 -34.16 -4.21
CA ILE A 11 -11.83 -33.96 -2.87
C ILE A 11 -10.36 -33.54 -2.99
N LEU A 12 -9.57 -34.21 -3.84
CA LEU A 12 -8.18 -33.86 -4.08
C LEU A 12 -8.03 -32.44 -4.63
N TYR A 13 -8.92 -32.03 -5.55
CA TYR A 13 -8.95 -30.67 -6.09
C TYR A 13 -9.27 -29.63 -5.02
N LEU A 14 -10.24 -29.88 -4.14
CA LEU A 14 -10.57 -28.98 -3.03
C LEU A 14 -9.40 -28.83 -2.05
N ILE A 15 -8.70 -29.92 -1.71
CA ILE A 15 -7.51 -29.90 -0.85
C ILE A 15 -6.38 -29.08 -1.50
N TYR A 16 -6.15 -29.29 -2.80
CA TYR A 16 -5.16 -28.52 -3.56
C TYR A 16 -5.48 -27.02 -3.50
N ARG A 17 -6.73 -26.64 -3.80
CA ARG A 17 -7.18 -25.25 -3.80
C ARG A 17 -7.06 -24.60 -2.42
N TYR A 18 -7.45 -25.30 -1.35
CA TYR A 18 -7.29 -24.85 0.03
C TYR A 18 -5.82 -24.58 0.38
N LYS A 19 -4.92 -25.50 0.04
CA LYS A 19 -3.47 -25.32 0.26
C LYS A 19 -2.93 -24.12 -0.51
N THR A 20 -3.35 -23.93 -1.76
CA THR A 20 -2.93 -22.78 -2.57
C THR A 20 -3.41 -21.47 -1.96
N TYR A 21 -4.68 -21.35 -1.57
CA TYR A 21 -5.19 -20.14 -0.91
C TYR A 21 -4.54 -19.87 0.43
N SER A 22 -4.29 -20.90 1.24
CA SER A 22 -3.57 -20.74 2.51
C SER A 22 -2.17 -20.18 2.30
N LYS A 23 -1.45 -20.62 1.26
CA LYS A 23 -0.14 -20.04 0.92
C LYS A 23 -0.25 -18.58 0.49
N VAL A 24 -1.21 -18.26 -0.37
CA VAL A 24 -1.42 -16.89 -0.86
C VAL A 24 -1.81 -15.96 0.29
N ASN A 25 -2.71 -16.37 1.18
CA ASN A 25 -3.08 -15.58 2.37
C ASN A 25 -1.87 -15.27 3.24
N LYS A 26 -1.00 -16.26 3.49
CA LYS A 26 0.24 -16.02 4.25
C LYS A 26 1.15 -14.99 3.59
N ILE A 27 1.27 -15.01 2.26
CA ILE A 27 2.07 -14.01 1.52
C ILE A 27 1.45 -12.62 1.64
N ILE A 28 0.12 -12.52 1.58
CA ILE A 28 -0.60 -11.25 1.73
C ILE A 28 -0.43 -10.70 3.15
N GLU A 29 -0.66 -11.54 4.17
CA GLU A 29 -0.46 -11.19 5.59
C GLU A 29 0.96 -10.70 5.85
N ASP A 30 1.96 -11.41 5.33
CA ASP A 30 3.36 -11.04 5.45
C ASP A 30 3.65 -9.68 4.79
N ARG A 31 3.08 -9.42 3.61
CA ARG A 31 3.27 -8.14 2.91
C ARG A 31 2.57 -6.98 3.62
N ILE A 32 1.40 -7.21 4.22
CA ILE A 32 0.72 -6.20 5.04
C ILE A 32 1.59 -5.85 6.26
N GLU A 33 2.13 -6.86 6.94
CA GLU A 33 2.94 -6.67 8.14
C GLU A 33 4.28 -5.99 7.84
N ASN A 34 4.97 -6.43 6.79
CA ASN A 34 6.36 -6.06 6.54
C ASN A 34 6.53 -4.90 5.55
N VAL A 35 5.50 -4.56 4.77
CA VAL A 35 5.58 -3.49 3.76
C VAL A 35 4.59 -2.36 4.06
N HIS A 36 3.29 -2.66 4.09
CA HIS A 36 2.27 -1.61 4.23
C HIS A 36 2.23 -0.98 5.62
N LYS A 37 2.31 -1.77 6.70
CA LYS A 37 2.36 -1.23 8.06
C LYS A 37 3.56 -0.29 8.29
N PRO A 38 4.80 -0.65 7.92
CA PRO A 38 5.94 0.26 8.00
C PRO A 38 5.76 1.53 7.15
N PHE A 39 5.17 1.41 5.95
CA PHE A 39 4.88 2.55 5.09
C PHE A 39 3.93 3.54 5.78
N PHE A 40 2.78 3.07 6.28
CA PHE A 40 1.84 3.92 7.02
C PHE A 40 2.44 4.50 8.29
N LYS A 41 3.31 3.74 8.97
CA LYS A 41 4.02 4.25 10.15
C LYS A 41 4.94 5.42 9.81
N ARG A 42 5.69 5.38 8.70
CA ARG A 42 6.54 6.52 8.29
C ARG A 42 5.73 7.75 7.96
N ILE A 43 4.57 7.58 7.31
CA ILE A 43 3.62 8.67 7.08
C ILE A 43 3.11 9.22 8.41
N GLN A 44 2.70 8.34 9.32
CA GLN A 44 2.21 8.73 10.65
C GLN A 44 3.27 9.54 11.43
N ASP A 45 4.53 9.10 11.41
CA ASP A 45 5.62 9.74 12.12
C ASP A 45 5.89 11.15 11.58
N VAL A 46 5.78 11.35 10.26
CA VAL A 46 6.03 12.64 9.60
C VAL A 46 4.84 13.59 9.72
N LEU A 47 3.62 13.08 9.57
CA LEU A 47 2.40 13.87 9.71
C LEU A 47 2.05 14.14 11.18
N GLN A 48 2.59 13.34 12.11
CA GLN A 48 2.27 13.36 13.55
C GLN A 48 0.76 13.22 13.81
N CYS A 49 0.10 12.32 13.07
CA CYS A 49 -1.35 12.14 13.08
C CYS A 49 -1.78 10.79 13.68
N SER A 50 -3.09 10.54 13.66
CA SER A 50 -3.65 9.24 14.04
C SER A 50 -3.25 8.15 13.05
N LYS A 51 -3.38 6.88 13.46
CA LYS A 51 -3.09 5.74 12.58
C LYS A 51 -4.08 5.71 11.41
N GLU A 52 -5.33 6.01 11.67
CA GLU A 52 -6.41 6.04 10.70
C GLU A 52 -6.19 7.13 9.64
N ASP A 53 -5.75 8.31 10.06
CA ASP A 53 -5.42 9.41 9.13
C ASP A 53 -4.18 9.08 8.29
N ALA A 54 -3.15 8.49 8.90
CA ALA A 54 -1.96 8.05 8.18
C ALA A 54 -2.26 6.96 7.15
N GLU A 55 -3.13 6.00 7.48
CA GLU A 55 -3.61 4.98 6.53
C GLU A 55 -4.40 5.62 5.39
N LYS A 56 -5.28 6.59 5.67
CA LYS A 56 -6.03 7.32 4.65
C LYS A 56 -5.10 8.01 3.65
N VAL A 57 -4.11 8.77 4.14
CA VAL A 57 -3.12 9.44 3.29
C VAL A 57 -2.28 8.41 2.54
N GLY A 58 -1.78 7.38 3.23
CA GLY A 58 -0.95 6.35 2.63
C GLY A 58 -1.66 5.60 1.51
N LEU A 59 -2.94 5.25 1.67
CA LEU A 59 -3.74 4.64 0.62
C LEU A 59 -3.94 5.58 -0.58
N ALA A 60 -4.10 6.88 -0.33
CA ALA A 60 -4.17 7.87 -1.40
C ALA A 60 -2.85 7.95 -2.17
N LEU A 61 -1.70 7.95 -1.49
CA LEU A 61 -0.38 7.95 -2.12
C LEU A 61 -0.09 6.64 -2.89
N ASP A 62 -0.44 5.48 -2.33
CA ASP A 62 -0.29 4.17 -2.97
C ASP A 62 -1.15 4.06 -4.24
N LYS A 63 -2.36 4.65 -4.24
CA LYS A 63 -3.21 4.75 -5.43
C LYS A 63 -2.51 5.46 -6.60
N TYR A 64 -1.66 6.44 -6.31
CA TYR A 64 -0.86 7.16 -7.31
C TYR A 64 0.56 6.59 -7.47
N PHE A 65 0.78 5.33 -7.05
CA PHE A 65 2.04 4.61 -7.23
C PHE A 65 3.27 5.22 -6.53
N VAL A 66 3.05 5.96 -5.44
CA VAL A 66 4.17 6.39 -4.59
C VAL A 66 4.84 5.14 -3.98
N PRO A 67 6.17 4.94 -4.15
CA PRO A 67 6.83 3.72 -3.71
C PRO A 67 6.70 3.47 -2.20
N LEU A 68 6.35 2.25 -1.83
CA LEU A 68 6.11 1.84 -0.42
C LEU A 68 7.36 1.85 0.46
N GLU A 69 8.55 1.99 -0.13
CA GLU A 69 9.83 2.12 0.58
C GLU A 69 10.28 3.57 0.74
N SER A 70 9.48 4.54 0.28
CA SER A 70 9.85 5.95 0.34
C SER A 70 10.06 6.44 1.77
N GLU A 71 11.04 7.31 1.93
CA GLU A 71 11.24 8.12 3.14
C GLU A 71 10.47 9.43 2.98
N PHE A 72 9.85 9.88 4.07
CA PHE A 72 8.99 11.05 4.09
C PHE A 72 9.61 12.16 4.94
N TYR A 73 9.39 13.42 4.55
CA TYR A 73 9.90 14.58 5.25
C TYR A 73 8.87 15.71 5.23
N LYS A 74 8.81 16.48 6.31
CA LYS A 74 7.97 17.68 6.39
C LYS A 74 8.70 18.87 5.79
N ILE A 75 8.07 19.60 4.87
CA ILE A 75 8.60 20.85 4.31
C ILE A 75 7.99 22.04 5.05
N ASP A 76 6.66 22.12 5.09
CA ASP A 76 5.89 23.16 5.78
C ASP A 76 4.67 22.54 6.49
N ASP A 77 3.72 23.35 6.96
CA ASP A 77 2.59 22.86 7.75
C ASP A 77 1.71 21.85 7.02
N ASN A 78 1.55 21.96 5.70
CA ASN A 78 0.65 21.13 4.90
C ASN A 78 1.37 20.42 3.73
N THR A 79 2.63 20.73 3.49
CA THR A 79 3.44 20.23 2.37
C THR A 79 4.56 19.34 2.88
N TYR A 80 4.73 18.23 2.19
CA TYR A 80 5.63 17.15 2.53
C TYR A 80 6.40 16.75 1.28
N SER A 81 7.59 16.17 1.48
CA SER A 81 8.33 15.50 0.42
C SER A 81 8.52 14.05 0.74
N PHE A 82 8.81 13.28 -0.31
CA PHE A 82 9.31 11.93 -0.18
C PHE A 82 10.45 11.68 -1.15
N ILE A 83 11.32 10.75 -0.78
CA ILE A 83 12.40 10.25 -1.61
C ILE A 83 12.26 8.75 -1.68
N ASP A 84 12.20 8.20 -2.89
CA ASP A 84 12.15 6.76 -3.08
C ASP A 84 13.54 6.11 -2.98
N ALA A 85 13.57 4.77 -3.01
CA ALA A 85 14.82 4.01 -2.96
C ALA A 85 15.75 4.26 -4.17
N GLY A 86 15.22 4.79 -5.27
CA GLY A 86 15.99 5.19 -6.47
C GLY A 86 16.53 6.62 -6.39
N GLY A 87 16.22 7.38 -5.34
CA GLY A 87 16.60 8.77 -5.16
C GLY A 87 15.70 9.77 -5.90
N LEU A 88 14.60 9.32 -6.52
CA LEU A 88 13.62 10.21 -7.12
C LEU A 88 12.82 10.89 -6.02
N LYS A 89 12.51 12.16 -6.24
CA LYS A 89 11.85 13.01 -5.27
C LYS A 89 10.41 13.27 -5.70
N GLY A 90 9.54 13.34 -4.72
CA GLY A 90 8.19 13.85 -4.90
C GLY A 90 7.81 14.78 -3.77
N THR A 91 6.76 15.55 -4.02
CA THR A 91 6.15 16.48 -3.07
C THR A 91 4.65 16.26 -3.09
N PHE A 92 4.02 16.43 -1.94
CA PHE A 92 2.57 16.38 -1.82
C PHE A 92 2.09 17.32 -0.75
N SER A 93 0.85 17.75 -0.87
CA SER A 93 0.18 18.55 0.16
C SER A 93 -1.15 17.95 0.56
N ILE A 94 -1.55 18.22 1.80
CA ILE A 94 -2.81 17.73 2.38
C ILE A 94 -3.63 18.87 2.99
N ASP A 95 -4.95 18.72 2.99
CA ASP A 95 -5.85 19.61 3.72
C ASP A 95 -5.99 19.20 5.21
N GLN A 96 -6.77 19.99 5.97
CA GLN A 96 -7.06 19.72 7.38
C GLN A 96 -7.81 18.40 7.63
N ASN A 97 -8.40 17.82 6.60
CA ASN A 97 -9.12 16.55 6.65
C ASN A 97 -8.26 15.40 6.12
N TYR A 98 -6.96 15.60 5.92
CA TYR A 98 -6.02 14.62 5.35
C TYR A 98 -6.39 14.17 3.94
N ASN A 99 -6.99 15.05 3.13
CA ASN A 99 -7.19 14.83 1.71
C ASN A 99 -5.98 15.35 0.93
N LEU A 100 -5.52 14.56 -0.04
CA LEU A 100 -4.42 14.91 -0.93
C LEU A 100 -4.85 16.05 -1.87
N LEU A 101 -4.14 17.18 -1.82
CA LEU A 101 -4.40 18.38 -2.62
C LEU A 101 -3.48 18.49 -3.83
N THR A 102 -2.21 18.17 -3.64
CA THR A 102 -1.20 18.11 -4.71
C THR A 102 -0.37 16.85 -4.55
N LEU A 103 0.08 16.29 -5.67
CA LEU A 103 1.07 15.21 -5.69
C LEU A 103 1.91 15.33 -6.96
N GLU A 104 3.17 15.70 -6.78
CA GLU A 104 4.16 15.78 -7.83
C GLU A 104 5.24 14.73 -7.57
N TYR A 105 5.63 13.99 -8.61
CA TYR A 105 6.69 13.00 -8.50
C TYR A 105 7.55 13.07 -9.75
N ASN A 106 8.84 13.38 -9.55
CA ASN A 106 9.80 13.56 -10.64
C ASN A 106 9.28 14.52 -11.74
N ASP A 107 8.87 15.72 -11.32
CA ASP A 107 8.33 16.81 -12.17
C ASP A 107 7.02 16.46 -12.91
N VAL A 108 6.32 15.40 -12.48
CA VAL A 108 5.02 14.99 -13.03
C VAL A 108 3.94 15.16 -11.98
N ASP A 109 2.91 15.96 -12.29
CA ASP A 109 1.69 16.04 -11.50
C ASP A 109 0.87 14.75 -11.67
N LEU A 110 0.87 13.92 -10.63
CA LEU A 110 0.20 12.63 -10.64
C LEU A 110 -1.32 12.75 -10.42
N LEU A 111 -1.80 13.87 -9.87
CA LEU A 111 -3.24 14.10 -9.72
C LEU A 111 -3.87 14.49 -11.05
N ALA A 112 -3.14 15.21 -11.91
CA ALA A 112 -3.62 15.62 -13.22
C ALA A 112 -3.73 14.47 -14.24
N LEU A 113 -3.14 13.31 -13.95
CA LEU A 113 -3.20 12.13 -14.80
C LEU A 113 -4.51 11.34 -14.67
N HIS A 114 -5.40 11.73 -13.75
CA HIS A 114 -6.63 11.01 -13.44
C HIS A 114 -7.87 11.90 -13.39
#